data_AF-A0A2W1AQC6-F1
#
_entry.id   AF-A0A2W1AQC6-F1
#
_cell.length_a   1.000
_cell.length_b   1.000
_cell.length_c   1.000
_cell.angle_alpha   90.00
_cell.angle_beta   90.00
_cell.angle_gamma   90.00
#
_symmetry.space_group_name_H-M   'P 1'
#
loop_
_entity.id
_entity.type
_entity.pdbx_description
1 polymer ?
#
loop_
_entity_poly.entity_id
_entity_poly.type
_entity_poly.pdbx_seq_one_letter_code
_entity_poly.pdbx_strand_id
1 'polypeptide(L)'
;MANDKLPLVWLLGTGGTIAQWGSPRLTYVEYGTGEYLDVHQNLERIPEITQFVRTKAEHLWNVGSGIKTSELLPLAKKINALMQDPEVSGVVVTHGTYSMEETTYWLHLTVKSEKPVVVTGTQRPPSAMGTDADNNLFDALILAGSDEARGKGALLMFNNEIQAGREVTKTNSHRLETFQSRELGMLGYVDSDLKVKFYRQSTRKHTYQTEFNVANLEDLPRVDIVYAYQDSDGVAVKAFVEAGAKGIVLAGGQAGGGLSGPPTGGFQRAGGKALEEARAKGVMIVATNRNGAGQMIRSSQQVEHGVIAGDNLSAQKARILLRLALTKTDDPEDIQRMFDTY
;
A
#
# COMPACT_ATOMS: atom_id res chain seq x y z
N MET A 1 -34.69 13.84 5.82
CA MET A 1 -35.61 12.68 5.98
C MET A 1 -35.39 11.56 4.96
N ALA A 2 -35.07 11.79 3.68
CA ALA A 2 -34.58 10.72 2.78
C ALA A 2 -33.05 10.47 2.90
N ASN A 3 -32.29 11.52 3.24
CA ASN A 3 -30.83 11.48 3.27
C ASN A 3 -30.22 10.76 4.50
N ASP A 4 -30.97 10.63 5.61
CA ASP A 4 -30.47 10.03 6.86
C ASP A 4 -30.29 8.50 6.79
N LYS A 5 -30.76 7.87 5.72
CA LYS A 5 -30.60 6.42 5.49
C LYS A 5 -29.38 6.06 4.64
N LEU A 6 -28.74 7.03 3.99
CA LEU A 6 -27.55 6.77 3.19
C LEU A 6 -26.33 6.49 4.10
N PRO A 7 -25.42 5.59 3.70
CA PRO A 7 -24.23 5.26 4.46
C PRO A 7 -23.36 6.51 4.67
N LEU A 8 -22.78 6.65 5.85
CA LEU A 8 -21.86 7.75 6.16
C LEU A 8 -20.43 7.34 5.83
N VAL A 9 -19.83 8.04 4.87
CA VAL A 9 -18.45 7.84 4.45
C VAL A 9 -17.61 9.05 4.86
N TRP A 10 -16.47 8.79 5.51
CA TRP A 10 -15.47 9.83 5.78
C TRP A 10 -14.48 9.91 4.64
N LEU A 11 -14.17 11.13 4.17
CA LEU A 11 -13.14 11.40 3.18
C LEU A 11 -11.96 12.11 3.84
N LEU A 12 -10.79 11.46 3.85
CA LEU A 12 -9.56 11.98 4.42
C LEU A 12 -8.61 12.41 3.30
N GLY A 13 -8.25 13.69 3.27
CA GLY A 13 -7.33 14.23 2.27
C GLY A 13 -5.88 14.18 2.72
N THR A 14 -5.01 13.50 1.97
CA THR A 14 -3.55 13.52 2.21
C THR A 14 -2.75 14.20 1.09
N GLY A 15 -3.41 14.74 0.06
CA GLY A 15 -2.75 15.44 -1.05
C GLY A 15 -2.58 14.55 -2.29
N GLY A 16 -1.41 14.64 -2.93
CA GLY A 16 -1.13 13.98 -4.21
C GLY A 16 -1.72 14.70 -5.42
N THR A 17 -1.59 14.10 -6.62
CA THR A 17 -2.04 14.69 -7.89
C THR A 17 -3.52 15.10 -7.87
N ILE A 18 -4.38 14.40 -7.12
CA ILE A 18 -5.82 14.71 -7.02
C ILE A 18 -6.09 16.04 -6.32
N ALA A 19 -5.13 16.53 -5.54
CA ALA A 19 -5.17 17.81 -4.88
C ALA A 19 -4.38 18.90 -5.63
N GLN A 20 -3.76 18.61 -6.78
CA GLN A 20 -2.88 19.55 -7.47
C GLN A 20 -3.51 20.07 -8.74
N TRP A 21 -3.65 21.39 -8.85
CA TRP A 21 -4.15 22.03 -10.06
C TRP A 21 -3.02 22.25 -11.07
N GLY A 22 -3.34 22.04 -12.35
CA GLY A 22 -2.47 22.36 -13.48
C GLY A 22 -3.13 23.36 -14.43
N SER A 23 -2.37 24.33 -14.92
CA SER A 23 -2.84 25.26 -15.96
C SER A 23 -1.73 25.45 -17.00
N PRO A 24 -2.04 25.47 -18.32
CA PRO A 24 -3.36 25.26 -18.94
C PRO A 24 -3.84 23.79 -18.86
N ARG A 25 -5.03 23.48 -19.42
CA ARG A 25 -5.65 22.12 -19.37
C ARG A 25 -4.82 20.98 -20.00
N LEU A 26 -3.75 21.29 -20.72
CA LEU A 26 -2.82 20.30 -21.28
C LEU A 26 -1.57 20.08 -20.40
N THR A 27 -1.56 20.62 -19.19
CA THR A 27 -0.48 20.38 -18.22
C THR A 27 -0.66 19.01 -17.56
N TYR A 28 0.07 18.01 -18.08
CA TYR A 28 0.05 16.62 -17.59
C TYR A 28 1.26 16.26 -16.72
N VAL A 29 2.27 17.11 -16.63
CA VAL A 29 3.54 16.82 -15.93
C VAL A 29 3.87 17.91 -14.91
N GLU A 30 3.95 19.16 -15.36
CA GLU A 30 4.38 20.30 -14.54
C GLU A 30 3.22 20.96 -13.78
N TYR A 31 2.51 20.18 -12.97
CA TYR A 31 1.45 20.66 -12.07
C TYR A 31 1.93 20.72 -10.60
N GLY A 32 1.12 21.28 -9.71
CA GLY A 32 1.45 21.37 -8.27
C GLY A 32 2.39 22.51 -7.87
N THR A 33 2.68 23.44 -8.79
CA THR A 33 3.44 24.68 -8.49
C THR A 33 2.54 25.87 -8.15
N GLY A 34 1.22 25.69 -8.24
CA GLY A 34 0.22 26.74 -8.07
C GLY A 34 -0.87 26.35 -7.10
N GLU A 35 -2.11 26.34 -7.59
CA GLU A 35 -3.29 26.08 -6.77
C GLU A 35 -3.36 24.62 -6.30
N TYR A 36 -3.77 24.46 -5.05
CA TYR A 36 -4.03 23.17 -4.43
C TYR A 36 -5.48 23.11 -3.98
N LEU A 37 -6.10 21.97 -4.25
CA LEU A 37 -7.46 21.67 -3.83
C LEU A 37 -7.42 20.93 -2.51
N ASP A 38 -8.14 21.45 -1.52
CA ASP A 38 -8.41 20.69 -0.31
C ASP A 38 -9.41 19.55 -0.57
N VAL A 39 -9.69 18.77 0.47
CA VAL A 39 -10.58 17.61 0.33
C VAL A 39 -12.05 18.00 0.08
N HIS A 40 -12.46 19.18 0.53
CA HIS A 40 -13.83 19.68 0.36
C HIS A 40 -14.04 20.15 -1.08
N GLN A 41 -13.08 20.88 -1.64
CA GLN A 41 -13.06 21.27 -3.05
C GLN A 41 -13.02 20.04 -3.97
N ASN A 42 -12.40 18.94 -3.55
CA ASN A 42 -12.49 17.67 -4.27
C ASN A 42 -13.92 17.11 -4.30
N LEU A 43 -14.66 17.17 -3.19
CA LEU A 43 -16.06 16.73 -3.12
C LEU A 43 -17.00 17.63 -3.93
N GLU A 44 -16.76 18.93 -3.93
CA GLU A 44 -17.59 19.90 -4.67
C GLU A 44 -17.61 19.65 -6.18
N ARG A 45 -16.60 18.96 -6.74
CA ARG A 45 -16.58 18.56 -8.15
C ARG A 45 -17.52 17.42 -8.51
N ILE A 46 -18.02 16.67 -7.53
CA ILE A 46 -18.87 15.50 -7.73
C ILE A 46 -20.19 15.59 -6.92
N PRO A 47 -21.00 16.65 -7.10
CA PRO A 47 -22.20 16.89 -6.28
C PRO A 47 -23.21 15.73 -6.30
N GLU A 48 -23.22 14.92 -7.36
CA GLU A 48 -24.07 13.74 -7.54
C GLU A 48 -23.83 12.68 -6.47
N ILE A 49 -22.67 12.67 -5.80
CA ILE A 49 -22.32 11.66 -4.79
C ILE A 49 -23.29 11.64 -3.61
N THR A 50 -23.96 12.78 -3.36
CA THR A 50 -24.99 12.94 -2.32
C THR A 50 -26.23 12.07 -2.53
N GLN A 51 -26.40 11.49 -3.73
CA GLN A 51 -27.46 10.52 -4.02
C GLN A 51 -27.14 9.10 -3.51
N PHE A 52 -25.87 8.82 -3.20
CA PHE A 52 -25.37 7.48 -2.88
C PHE A 52 -24.88 7.38 -1.43
N VAL A 53 -24.19 8.40 -0.93
CA VAL A 53 -23.60 8.38 0.41
C VAL A 53 -23.73 9.76 1.07
N ARG A 54 -23.76 9.78 2.41
CA ARG A 54 -23.48 10.99 3.19
C ARG A 54 -21.97 11.10 3.37
N THR A 55 -21.42 12.29 3.18
CA THR A 55 -19.97 12.51 3.34
C THR A 55 -19.66 13.42 4.53
N LYS A 56 -18.67 13.02 5.33
CA LYS A 56 -17.88 13.95 6.16
C LYS A 56 -16.47 14.00 5.58
N ALA A 57 -15.81 15.14 5.64
CA ALA A 57 -14.47 15.27 5.08
C ALA A 57 -13.52 16.01 6.03
N GLU A 58 -12.25 15.62 6.00
CA GLU A 58 -11.20 16.28 6.74
C GLU A 58 -9.90 16.29 5.92
N HIS A 59 -9.33 17.47 5.74
CA HIS A 59 -8.04 17.64 5.09
C HIS A 59 -6.93 17.47 6.13
N LEU A 60 -6.15 16.40 6.04
CA LEU A 60 -5.09 16.11 7.00
C LEU A 60 -3.80 16.82 6.61
N TRP A 61 -3.38 16.60 5.37
CA TRP A 61 -2.10 17.09 4.87
C TRP A 61 -2.19 17.35 3.37
N ASN A 62 -1.25 18.15 2.89
CA ASN A 62 -0.99 18.35 1.48
C ASN A 62 0.42 17.86 1.15
N VAL A 63 0.65 16.56 1.37
CA VAL A 63 1.91 15.94 0.98
C VAL A 63 1.84 15.55 -0.50
N GLY A 64 3.00 15.54 -1.15
CA GLY A 64 3.13 14.93 -2.46
C GLY A 64 2.88 13.42 -2.39
N SER A 65 3.38 12.68 -3.36
CA SER A 65 3.10 11.24 -3.43
C SER A 65 3.94 10.36 -2.50
N GLY A 66 4.75 10.95 -1.60
CA GLY A 66 5.64 10.24 -0.67
C GLY A 66 5.28 10.47 0.79
N ILE A 67 4.43 9.59 1.34
CA ILE A 67 4.08 9.59 2.76
C ILE A 67 5.21 8.95 3.58
N LYS A 68 5.49 9.48 4.79
CA LYS A 68 6.45 8.94 5.75
C LYS A 68 5.74 8.29 6.94
N THR A 69 6.52 7.63 7.80
CA THR A 69 6.02 6.99 9.03
C THR A 69 5.28 7.99 9.94
N SER A 70 5.76 9.24 9.99
CA SER A 70 5.16 10.35 10.75
C SER A 70 3.73 10.66 10.34
N GLU A 71 3.32 10.32 9.12
CA GLU A 71 1.94 10.47 8.64
C GLU A 71 1.17 9.14 8.62
N LEU A 72 1.82 8.00 8.30
CA LEU A 72 1.17 6.67 8.29
C LEU A 72 0.58 6.27 9.64
N LEU A 73 1.31 6.51 10.74
CA LEU A 73 0.88 6.15 12.09
C LEU A 73 -0.36 6.96 12.50
N PRO A 74 -0.37 8.31 12.44
CA PRO A 74 -1.57 9.10 12.68
C PRO A 74 -2.74 8.74 11.76
N LEU A 75 -2.50 8.46 10.48
CA LEU A 75 -3.55 8.06 9.54
C LEU A 75 -4.25 6.78 10.00
N ALA A 76 -3.51 5.72 10.32
CA ALA A 76 -4.08 4.47 10.81
C ALA A 76 -4.80 4.64 12.17
N LYS A 77 -4.21 5.40 13.10
CA LYS A 77 -4.84 5.72 14.40
C LYS A 77 -6.17 6.45 14.21
N LYS A 78 -6.20 7.45 13.32
CA LYS A 78 -7.41 8.23 12.99
C LYS A 78 -8.49 7.37 12.36
N ILE A 79 -8.14 6.57 11.35
CA ILE A 79 -9.10 5.65 10.70
C ILE A 79 -9.68 4.69 11.74
N ASN A 80 -8.84 4.07 12.58
CA ASN A 80 -9.31 3.17 13.63
C ASN A 80 -10.26 3.84 14.63
N ALA A 81 -10.03 5.11 14.97
CA ALA A 81 -10.92 5.89 15.83
C ALA A 81 -12.26 6.20 15.14
N LEU A 82 -12.24 6.64 13.87
CA LEU A 82 -13.45 6.88 13.09
C LEU A 82 -14.30 5.61 12.94
N MET A 83 -13.66 4.45 12.77
CA MET A 83 -14.37 3.18 12.59
C MET A 83 -15.09 2.69 13.85
N GLN A 84 -14.79 3.24 15.04
CA GLN A 84 -15.52 2.93 16.28
C GLN A 84 -16.94 3.50 16.30
N ASP A 85 -17.19 4.58 15.55
CA ASP A 85 -18.52 5.17 15.45
C ASP A 85 -19.43 4.26 14.62
N PRO A 86 -20.52 3.69 15.18
CA PRO A 86 -21.41 2.79 14.46
C PRO A 86 -22.11 3.44 13.26
N GLU A 87 -22.24 4.77 13.22
CA GLU A 87 -22.83 5.47 12.07
C GLU A 87 -21.89 5.47 10.85
N VAL A 88 -20.58 5.41 11.06
CA VAL A 88 -19.59 5.40 9.97
C VAL A 88 -19.64 4.06 9.25
N SER A 89 -19.93 4.10 7.95
CA SER A 89 -19.99 2.93 7.07
C SER A 89 -18.61 2.60 6.49
N GLY A 90 -17.79 3.61 6.19
CA GLY A 90 -16.45 3.42 5.63
C GLY A 90 -15.62 4.70 5.58
N VAL A 91 -14.37 4.58 5.15
CA VAL A 91 -13.44 5.70 4.99
C VAL A 91 -12.80 5.64 3.60
N VAL A 92 -12.74 6.79 2.92
CA VAL A 92 -11.94 7.02 1.73
C VAL A 92 -10.72 7.88 2.07
N VAL A 93 -9.56 7.54 1.53
CA VAL A 93 -8.33 8.34 1.63
C VAL A 93 -7.90 8.78 0.25
N THR A 94 -7.82 10.09 -0.01
CA THR A 94 -7.22 10.61 -1.24
C THR A 94 -5.72 10.73 -1.08
N HIS A 95 -4.96 10.20 -2.03
CA HIS A 95 -3.53 9.98 -1.90
C HIS A 95 -2.78 10.16 -3.24
N GLY A 96 -1.49 10.48 -3.19
CA GLY A 96 -0.63 10.53 -4.39
C GLY A 96 -0.23 9.14 -4.88
N THR A 97 -0.16 8.95 -6.20
CA THR A 97 -0.06 7.59 -6.79
C THR A 97 1.29 6.90 -6.58
N TYR A 98 2.38 7.61 -6.28
CA TYR A 98 3.72 7.03 -6.12
C TYR A 98 3.80 5.96 -5.01
N SER A 99 3.34 6.26 -3.80
CA SER A 99 3.37 5.33 -2.65
C SER A 99 1.98 4.83 -2.24
N MET A 100 0.98 4.96 -3.12
CA MET A 100 -0.41 4.58 -2.81
C MET A 100 -0.54 3.08 -2.50
N GLU A 101 0.16 2.21 -3.24
CA GLU A 101 0.17 0.77 -2.98
C GLU A 101 0.76 0.41 -1.61
N GLU A 102 1.74 1.20 -1.15
CA GLU A 102 2.38 1.05 0.16
C GLU A 102 1.41 1.46 1.26
N THR A 103 0.82 2.65 1.16
CA THR A 103 -0.18 3.13 2.14
C THR A 103 -1.39 2.22 2.20
N THR A 104 -1.87 1.72 1.06
CA THR A 104 -3.01 0.78 1.03
C THR A 104 -2.66 -0.52 1.75
N TYR A 105 -1.47 -1.08 1.52
CA TYR A 105 -1.04 -2.29 2.21
C TYR A 105 -0.80 -2.06 3.71
N TRP A 106 -0.24 -0.90 4.10
CA TRP A 106 -0.13 -0.49 5.50
C TRP A 106 -1.50 -0.49 6.19
N LEU A 107 -2.51 0.13 5.59
CA LEU A 107 -3.88 0.13 6.12
C LEU A 107 -4.50 -1.27 6.13
N HIS A 108 -4.19 -2.08 5.11
CA HIS A 108 -4.61 -3.48 5.02
C HIS A 108 -4.11 -4.30 6.22
N LEU A 109 -2.96 -3.95 6.80
CA LEU A 109 -2.38 -4.66 7.95
C LEU A 109 -2.71 -4.02 9.30
N THR A 110 -3.11 -2.74 9.35
CA THR A 110 -3.17 -1.98 10.62
C THR A 110 -4.57 -1.50 11.01
N VAL A 111 -5.52 -1.48 10.08
CA VAL A 111 -6.92 -1.13 10.38
C VAL A 111 -7.57 -2.26 11.18
N LYS A 112 -8.34 -1.94 12.23
CA LYS A 112 -8.98 -2.89 13.14
C LYS A 112 -10.50 -2.88 13.02
N SER A 113 -10.98 -2.94 11.77
CA SER A 113 -12.39 -2.92 11.43
C SER A 113 -12.67 -3.82 10.22
N GLU A 114 -13.91 -4.28 10.14
CA GLU A 114 -14.51 -4.89 8.93
C GLU A 114 -15.03 -3.83 7.95
N LYS A 115 -15.26 -2.60 8.43
CA LYS A 115 -15.73 -1.50 7.59
C LYS A 115 -14.68 -1.16 6.53
N PRO A 116 -15.09 -0.91 5.27
CA PRO A 116 -14.16 -0.68 4.18
C PRO A 116 -13.30 0.58 4.39
N VAL A 117 -12.03 0.44 4.02
CA VAL A 117 -11.10 1.56 3.85
C VAL A 117 -10.65 1.54 2.40
N VAL A 118 -10.96 2.60 1.65
CA VAL A 118 -10.66 2.71 0.23
C VAL A 118 -9.63 3.82 0.02
N VAL A 119 -8.53 3.51 -0.62
CA VAL A 119 -7.54 4.51 -1.04
C VAL A 119 -7.75 4.82 -2.51
N THR A 120 -7.73 6.09 -2.87
CA THR A 120 -7.89 6.55 -4.26
C THR A 120 -7.00 7.75 -4.55
N GLY A 121 -6.89 8.09 -5.83
CA GLY A 121 -6.18 9.27 -6.32
C GLY A 121 -6.39 9.43 -7.81
N THR A 122 -5.43 10.03 -8.49
CA THR A 122 -5.55 10.29 -9.93
C THR A 122 -4.17 10.32 -10.59
N GLN A 123 -4.08 9.94 -11.86
CA GLN A 123 -2.85 10.04 -12.65
C GLN A 123 -2.74 11.41 -13.32
N ARG A 124 -3.87 12.04 -13.63
CA ARG A 124 -3.94 13.39 -14.20
C ARG A 124 -4.47 14.38 -13.16
N PRO A 125 -3.95 15.62 -13.07
CA PRO A 125 -4.50 16.62 -12.17
C PRO A 125 -5.98 16.88 -12.50
N PRO A 126 -6.83 17.29 -11.55
CA PRO A 126 -8.26 17.51 -11.80
C PRO A 126 -8.57 18.49 -12.92
N SER A 127 -7.66 19.41 -13.22
CA SER A 127 -7.82 20.40 -14.29
C SER A 127 -7.47 19.89 -15.69
N ALA A 128 -6.74 18.77 -15.78
CA ALA A 128 -6.25 18.27 -17.06
C ALA A 128 -7.39 17.73 -17.93
N MET A 129 -7.23 17.84 -19.24
CA MET A 129 -8.15 17.23 -20.20
C MET A 129 -8.20 15.72 -20.02
N GLY A 130 -9.42 15.17 -19.94
CA GLY A 130 -9.64 13.74 -19.72
C GLY A 130 -9.11 13.24 -18.37
N THR A 131 -9.18 14.05 -17.31
CA THR A 131 -8.79 13.65 -15.97
C THR A 131 -9.58 12.44 -15.47
N ASP A 132 -8.92 11.59 -14.68
CA ASP A 132 -9.51 10.44 -13.97
C ASP A 132 -9.98 10.79 -12.54
N ALA A 133 -9.75 12.03 -12.09
CA ALA A 133 -9.94 12.45 -10.70
C ALA A 133 -11.36 12.25 -10.18
N ASP A 134 -12.37 12.67 -10.95
CA ASP A 134 -13.76 12.70 -10.48
C ASP A 134 -14.35 11.29 -10.44
N ASN A 135 -14.13 10.48 -11.48
CA ASN A 135 -14.58 9.09 -11.52
C ASN A 135 -13.92 8.26 -10.40
N ASN A 136 -12.59 8.35 -10.24
CA ASN A 136 -11.89 7.60 -9.19
C ASN A 136 -12.37 7.98 -7.77
N LEU A 137 -12.69 9.27 -7.54
CA LEU A 137 -13.20 9.73 -6.25
C LEU A 137 -14.65 9.27 -6.02
N PHE A 138 -15.50 9.41 -7.04
CA PHE A 138 -16.89 9.02 -7.00
C PHE A 138 -17.04 7.51 -6.71
N ASP A 139 -16.33 6.68 -7.46
CA ASP A 139 -16.33 5.23 -7.30
C ASP A 139 -15.79 4.81 -5.94
N ALA A 140 -14.77 5.52 -5.42
CA ALA A 140 -14.21 5.21 -4.10
C ALA A 140 -15.20 5.49 -2.96
N LEU A 141 -15.96 6.58 -3.08
CA LEU A 141 -17.00 6.95 -2.11
C LEU A 141 -18.17 5.96 -2.13
N ILE A 142 -18.63 5.55 -3.32
CA ILE A 142 -19.64 4.49 -3.46
C ILE A 142 -19.14 3.17 -2.87
N LEU A 143 -17.90 2.78 -3.19
CA LEU A 143 -17.29 1.56 -2.67
C LEU A 143 -17.20 1.56 -1.13
N ALA A 144 -16.78 2.67 -0.53
CA ALA A 144 -16.68 2.79 0.92
C ALA A 144 -18.06 2.81 1.62
N GLY A 145 -19.12 3.19 0.92
CA GLY A 145 -20.49 3.16 1.42
C GLY A 145 -21.20 1.81 1.25
N SER A 146 -20.61 0.86 0.53
CA SER A 146 -21.24 -0.41 0.14
C SER A 146 -21.04 -1.51 1.19
N ASP A 147 -22.11 -2.26 1.46
CA ASP A 147 -22.06 -3.43 2.36
C ASP A 147 -21.24 -4.58 1.76
N GLU A 148 -21.20 -4.70 0.43
CA GLU A 148 -20.41 -5.70 -0.31
C GLU A 148 -18.90 -5.56 -0.08
N ALA A 149 -18.43 -4.36 0.27
CA ALA A 149 -17.03 -4.06 0.56
C ALA A 149 -16.61 -4.42 2.00
N ARG A 150 -17.56 -4.72 2.90
CA ARG A 150 -17.25 -5.10 4.29
C ARG A 150 -16.44 -6.39 4.33
N GLY A 151 -15.40 -6.40 5.15
CA GLY A 151 -14.53 -7.56 5.35
C GLY A 151 -13.63 -7.89 4.14
N LYS A 152 -13.48 -6.99 3.15
CA LYS A 152 -12.61 -7.19 1.98
C LYS A 152 -11.18 -6.63 2.15
N GLY A 153 -10.86 -6.19 3.37
CA GLY A 153 -9.59 -5.55 3.72
C GLY A 153 -9.54 -4.09 3.27
N ALA A 154 -8.36 -3.48 3.33
CA ALA A 154 -8.16 -2.19 2.66
C ALA A 154 -8.10 -2.38 1.14
N LEU A 155 -8.78 -1.50 0.42
CA LEU A 155 -9.02 -1.54 -1.02
C LEU A 155 -8.37 -0.32 -1.70
N LEU A 156 -8.03 -0.46 -2.97
CA LEU A 156 -7.63 0.65 -3.84
C LEU A 156 -8.64 0.74 -4.98
N MET A 157 -9.26 1.90 -5.17
CA MET A 157 -10.19 2.17 -6.27
C MET A 157 -9.50 3.05 -7.31
N PHE A 158 -9.38 2.55 -8.54
CA PHE A 158 -8.76 3.29 -9.63
C PHE A 158 -9.24 2.76 -10.97
N ASN A 159 -9.52 3.65 -11.93
CA ASN A 159 -9.92 3.26 -13.28
C ASN A 159 -11.11 2.27 -13.28
N ASN A 160 -12.12 2.55 -12.44
CA ASN A 160 -13.30 1.69 -12.22
C ASN A 160 -13.01 0.30 -11.63
N GLU A 161 -11.75 -0.04 -11.34
CA GLU A 161 -11.34 -1.34 -10.80
C GLU A 161 -11.16 -1.30 -9.28
N ILE A 162 -11.68 -2.34 -8.61
CA ILE A 162 -11.49 -2.57 -7.18
C ILE A 162 -10.29 -3.50 -6.99
N GLN A 163 -9.22 -2.97 -6.41
CA GLN A 163 -7.97 -3.70 -6.22
C GLN A 163 -7.74 -4.07 -4.75
N ALA A 164 -7.17 -5.25 -4.50
CA ALA A 164 -6.82 -5.69 -3.16
C ALA A 164 -5.57 -4.95 -2.66
N GLY A 165 -5.63 -4.36 -1.45
CA GLY A 165 -4.51 -3.60 -0.89
C GLY A 165 -3.19 -4.38 -0.80
N ARG A 166 -3.25 -5.68 -0.56
CA ARG A 166 -2.08 -6.57 -0.55
C ARG A 166 -1.45 -6.76 -1.92
N GLU A 167 -2.24 -6.82 -2.98
CA GLU A 167 -1.81 -7.33 -4.29
C GLU A 167 -1.55 -6.20 -5.30
N VAL A 168 -2.27 -5.09 -5.16
CA VAL A 168 -2.23 -3.97 -6.11
C VAL A 168 -0.85 -3.33 -6.22
N THR A 169 -0.40 -3.01 -7.43
CA THR A 169 0.82 -2.25 -7.64
C THR A 169 0.68 -1.31 -8.82
N LYS A 170 1.40 -0.20 -8.81
CA LYS A 170 1.50 0.75 -9.92
C LYS A 170 2.40 0.16 -11.00
N THR A 171 1.81 -0.23 -12.13
CA THR A 171 2.49 -0.91 -13.24
C THR A 171 2.97 0.04 -14.32
N ASN A 172 2.45 1.27 -14.36
CA ASN A 172 2.78 2.27 -15.36
C ASN A 172 2.92 3.67 -14.76
N SER A 173 3.89 4.45 -15.25
CA SER A 173 4.11 5.81 -14.76
C SER A 173 2.98 6.79 -15.13
N HIS A 174 2.30 6.61 -16.27
CA HIS A 174 1.39 7.62 -16.83
C HIS A 174 0.01 7.11 -17.26
N ARG A 175 -0.12 5.81 -17.54
CA ARG A 175 -1.40 5.21 -17.94
C ARG A 175 -2.42 5.29 -16.79
N LEU A 176 -3.70 5.36 -17.14
CA LEU A 176 -4.78 5.48 -16.15
C LEU A 176 -5.06 4.13 -15.50
N GLU A 177 -4.97 3.06 -16.28
CA GLU A 177 -5.08 1.65 -15.88
C GLU A 177 -3.86 1.11 -15.10
N THR A 178 -3.14 1.98 -14.38
CA THR A 178 -1.82 1.66 -13.81
C THR A 178 -1.87 0.78 -12.57
N PHE A 179 -2.92 0.85 -11.75
CA PHE A 179 -3.00 0.03 -10.55
C PHE A 179 -3.58 -1.33 -10.88
N GLN A 180 -2.74 -2.36 -10.82
CA GLN A 180 -3.11 -3.72 -11.21
C GLN A 180 -2.62 -4.73 -10.17
N SER A 181 -3.40 -5.77 -9.93
CA SER A 181 -3.01 -6.93 -9.10
C SER A 181 -2.42 -8.08 -9.93
N ARG A 182 -1.63 -7.76 -10.97
CA ARG A 182 -0.92 -8.69 -11.89
C ARG A 182 -1.65 -10.02 -12.14
N GLU A 183 -1.04 -11.16 -11.85
CA GLU A 183 -1.60 -12.49 -12.10
C GLU A 183 -2.82 -12.80 -11.23
N LEU A 184 -2.98 -12.09 -10.11
CA LEU A 184 -4.09 -12.25 -9.19
C LEU A 184 -5.28 -11.35 -9.55
N GLY A 185 -5.19 -10.43 -10.50
CA GLY A 185 -6.34 -9.68 -11.01
C GLY A 185 -7.12 -8.84 -9.99
N MET A 186 -7.99 -7.97 -10.49
CA MET A 186 -8.86 -7.15 -9.65
C MET A 186 -9.87 -7.99 -8.87
N LEU A 187 -10.37 -7.43 -7.75
CA LEU A 187 -11.42 -8.04 -6.95
C LEU A 187 -12.80 -7.88 -7.59
N GLY A 188 -12.98 -6.82 -8.37
CA GLY A 188 -14.27 -6.37 -8.86
C GLY A 188 -14.17 -5.01 -9.54
N TYR A 189 -15.31 -4.39 -9.81
CA TYR A 189 -15.39 -3.08 -10.45
C TYR A 189 -16.66 -2.31 -10.06
N VAL A 190 -16.65 -1.00 -10.34
CA VAL A 190 -17.83 -0.12 -10.36
C VAL A 190 -17.97 0.43 -11.77
N ASP A 191 -19.00 -0.02 -12.48
CA ASP A 191 -19.21 0.28 -13.90
C ASP A 191 -20.34 1.30 -14.12
N SER A 192 -20.77 1.50 -15.37
CA SER A 192 -21.80 2.49 -15.76
C SER A 192 -23.18 2.32 -15.09
N ASP A 193 -23.45 1.21 -14.40
CA ASP A 193 -24.65 1.06 -13.57
C ASP A 193 -24.46 1.55 -12.13
N LEU A 194 -23.28 2.08 -11.81
CA LEU A 194 -22.87 2.66 -10.53
C LEU A 194 -23.00 1.69 -9.34
N LYS A 195 -22.85 0.38 -9.61
CA LYS A 195 -22.93 -0.67 -8.59
C LYS A 195 -21.58 -1.29 -8.33
N VAL A 196 -21.30 -1.51 -7.04
CA VAL A 196 -20.14 -2.29 -6.58
C VAL A 196 -20.38 -3.77 -6.86
N LYS A 197 -19.47 -4.39 -7.61
CA LYS A 197 -19.54 -5.83 -7.90
C LYS A 197 -18.21 -6.49 -7.62
N PHE A 198 -18.21 -7.46 -6.71
CA PHE A 198 -17.07 -8.32 -6.41
C PHE A 198 -17.22 -9.68 -7.10
N TYR A 199 -16.12 -10.16 -7.68
CA TYR A 199 -16.00 -11.51 -8.26
C TYR A 199 -14.89 -12.32 -7.59
N ARG A 200 -14.01 -11.66 -6.84
CA ARG A 200 -12.91 -12.26 -6.09
C ARG A 200 -12.78 -11.59 -4.72
N GLN A 201 -11.99 -12.21 -3.86
CA GLN A 201 -11.55 -11.66 -2.58
C GLN A 201 -10.15 -12.16 -2.27
N SER A 202 -9.38 -11.39 -1.49
CA SER A 202 -8.09 -11.87 -1.00
C SER A 202 -8.30 -13.00 0.02
N THR A 203 -7.40 -13.97 0.01
CA THR A 203 -7.43 -15.13 0.93
C THR A 203 -6.45 -14.99 2.09
N ARG A 204 -5.64 -13.92 2.08
CA ARG A 204 -4.68 -13.58 3.13
C ARG A 204 -5.38 -12.82 4.26
N LYS A 205 -4.94 -13.04 5.50
CA LYS A 205 -5.55 -12.37 6.65
C LYS A 205 -5.24 -10.88 6.61
N HIS A 206 -6.22 -10.07 6.98
CA HIS A 206 -6.07 -8.62 6.93
C HIS A 206 -6.87 -7.92 8.02
N THR A 207 -6.63 -6.63 8.14
CA THR A 207 -7.30 -5.68 9.02
C THR A 207 -7.43 -6.20 10.46
N TYR A 208 -8.67 -6.42 10.93
CA TYR A 208 -8.98 -6.87 12.28
C TYR A 208 -8.46 -8.28 12.57
N GLN A 209 -8.14 -9.06 11.53
CA GLN A 209 -7.59 -10.41 11.63
C GLN A 209 -6.05 -10.44 11.73
N THR A 210 -5.37 -9.31 11.57
CA THR A 210 -3.91 -9.23 11.77
C THR A 210 -3.58 -9.01 13.25
N GLU A 211 -2.40 -9.47 13.65
CA GLU A 211 -1.88 -9.28 15.01
C GLU A 211 -1.27 -7.88 15.26
N PHE A 212 -1.11 -7.07 14.21
CA PHE A 212 -0.43 -5.77 14.26
C PHE A 212 -1.33 -4.69 14.85
N ASN A 213 -0.98 -4.15 16.03
CA ASN A 213 -1.68 -3.02 16.63
C ASN A 213 -0.73 -1.82 16.73
N VAL A 214 -1.09 -0.73 16.08
CA VAL A 214 -0.25 0.48 15.98
C VAL A 214 -0.68 1.60 16.93
N ALA A 215 -1.68 1.38 17.79
CA ALA A 215 -2.24 2.41 18.67
C ALA A 215 -1.20 3.10 19.56
N ASN A 216 -0.27 2.31 20.11
CA ASN A 216 0.76 2.78 21.04
C ASN A 216 2.16 2.89 20.40
N LEU A 217 2.25 2.79 19.07
CA LEU A 217 3.52 2.95 18.36
C LEU A 217 3.75 4.43 18.05
N GLU A 218 4.94 4.90 18.34
CA GLU A 218 5.41 6.25 18.00
C GLU A 218 6.34 6.26 16.79
N ASP A 219 7.04 5.15 16.54
CA ASP A 219 7.85 4.93 15.35
C ASP A 219 7.89 3.43 15.00
N LEU A 220 8.54 3.09 13.90
CA LEU A 220 8.69 1.73 13.39
C LEU A 220 10.17 1.42 13.15
N PRO A 221 10.59 0.15 13.33
CA PRO A 221 11.94 -0.30 13.01
C PRO A 221 12.39 0.15 11.62
N ARG A 222 13.66 0.57 11.53
CA ARG A 222 14.28 0.93 10.26
C ARG A 222 14.46 -0.33 9.42
N VAL A 223 13.82 -0.35 8.25
CA VAL A 223 14.00 -1.38 7.23
C VAL A 223 14.29 -0.70 5.92
N ASP A 224 15.34 -1.14 5.23
CA ASP A 224 15.78 -0.59 3.96
C ASP A 224 15.65 -1.65 2.84
N ILE A 225 15.63 -1.20 1.59
CA ILE A 225 15.54 -2.08 0.41
C ILE A 225 16.87 -1.99 -0.35
N VAL A 226 17.43 -3.14 -0.70
CA VAL A 226 18.61 -3.22 -1.57
C VAL A 226 18.19 -3.91 -2.86
N TYR A 227 18.54 -3.30 -3.99
CA TYR A 227 18.22 -3.82 -5.31
C TYR A 227 19.35 -4.72 -5.83
N ALA A 228 19.01 -5.88 -6.38
CA ALA A 228 19.97 -6.76 -7.02
C ALA A 228 20.09 -6.43 -8.52
N TYR A 229 21.31 -6.24 -8.99
CA TYR A 229 21.64 -5.98 -10.39
C TYR A 229 23.01 -6.58 -10.72
N GLN A 230 23.37 -6.63 -12.01
CA GLN A 230 24.69 -7.09 -12.43
C GLN A 230 25.76 -6.23 -11.76
N ASP A 231 26.74 -6.87 -11.15
CA ASP A 231 27.81 -6.22 -10.39
C ASP A 231 27.35 -5.41 -9.15
N SER A 232 26.13 -5.67 -8.65
CA SER A 232 25.75 -5.20 -7.31
C SER A 232 26.66 -5.81 -6.24
N ASP A 233 27.13 -4.97 -5.32
CA ASP A 233 28.05 -5.34 -4.25
C ASP A 233 27.42 -5.17 -2.85
N GLY A 234 28.23 -5.31 -1.80
CA GLY A 234 27.79 -5.19 -0.41
C GLY A 234 27.75 -3.76 0.14
N VAL A 235 28.06 -2.72 -0.64
CA VAL A 235 28.22 -1.35 -0.11
C VAL A 235 26.91 -0.83 0.49
N ALA A 236 25.80 -0.96 -0.24
CA ALA A 236 24.49 -0.50 0.25
C ALA A 236 24.06 -1.22 1.53
N VAL A 237 24.29 -2.55 1.59
CA VAL A 237 24.00 -3.35 2.79
C VAL A 237 24.78 -2.83 4.00
N LYS A 238 26.09 -2.63 3.85
CA LYS A 238 26.96 -2.13 4.92
C LYS A 238 26.53 -0.74 5.39
N ALA A 239 26.23 0.15 4.45
CA ALA A 239 25.76 1.51 4.75
C ALA A 239 24.43 1.51 5.54
N PHE A 240 23.47 0.66 5.16
CA PHE A 240 22.20 0.55 5.90
C PHE A 240 22.38 -0.05 7.29
N VAL A 241 23.22 -1.08 7.43
CA VAL A 241 23.56 -1.66 8.74
C VAL A 241 24.21 -0.62 9.65
N GLU A 242 25.18 0.15 9.14
CA GLU A 242 25.84 1.23 9.89
C GLU A 242 24.84 2.33 10.29
N ALA A 243 23.88 2.62 9.42
CA ALA A 243 22.81 3.58 9.68
C ALA A 243 21.67 3.03 10.58
N GLY A 244 21.82 1.82 11.14
CA GLY A 244 20.93 1.25 12.14
C GLY A 244 19.77 0.41 11.62
N ALA A 245 19.84 -0.11 10.38
CA ALA A 245 18.81 -0.99 9.84
C ALA A 245 18.61 -2.24 10.73
N LYS A 246 17.35 -2.53 11.04
CA LYS A 246 16.90 -3.75 11.75
C LYS A 246 16.46 -4.84 10.79
N GLY A 247 16.16 -4.47 9.55
CA GLY A 247 15.94 -5.41 8.47
C GLY A 247 16.34 -4.85 7.12
N ILE A 248 16.62 -5.75 6.18
CA ILE A 248 16.92 -5.44 4.78
C ILE A 248 16.05 -6.33 3.89
N VAL A 249 15.36 -5.70 2.95
CA VAL A 249 14.61 -6.40 1.90
C VAL A 249 15.43 -6.42 0.62
N LEU A 250 15.63 -7.60 0.04
CA LEU A 250 16.37 -7.81 -1.19
C LEU A 250 15.41 -7.86 -2.37
N ALA A 251 15.39 -6.81 -3.18
CA ALA A 251 14.65 -6.77 -4.44
C ALA A 251 15.46 -7.48 -5.54
N GLY A 252 15.24 -8.79 -5.70
CA GLY A 252 15.98 -9.65 -6.62
C GLY A 252 16.74 -10.79 -5.95
N GLY A 253 16.22 -11.30 -4.84
CA GLY A 253 16.56 -12.65 -4.41
C GLY A 253 16.23 -13.65 -5.53
N GLN A 254 16.99 -14.74 -5.63
CA GLN A 254 16.71 -15.77 -6.62
C GLN A 254 15.60 -16.67 -6.06
N ALA A 255 14.44 -16.69 -6.72
CA ALA A 255 13.46 -17.74 -6.47
C ALA A 255 14.10 -19.10 -6.76
N GLY A 256 14.17 -19.97 -5.76
CA GLY A 256 14.68 -21.33 -5.92
C GLY A 256 16.15 -21.44 -6.29
N GLY A 257 17.04 -20.63 -5.68
CA GLY A 257 18.49 -20.78 -5.84
C GLY A 257 18.90 -22.25 -5.74
N GLY A 258 19.44 -22.78 -6.84
CA GLY A 258 19.85 -24.18 -6.92
C GLY A 258 20.79 -24.53 -5.77
N LEU A 259 20.79 -25.80 -5.36
CA LEU A 259 21.48 -26.36 -4.18
C LEU A 259 22.98 -25.97 -4.02
N SER A 260 23.58 -25.30 -5.00
CA SER A 260 24.99 -24.89 -5.07
C SER A 260 25.24 -23.37 -5.06
N GLY A 261 24.21 -22.51 -5.07
CA GLY A 261 24.35 -21.05 -5.00
C GLY A 261 24.19 -20.50 -3.59
N PRO A 262 24.59 -19.24 -3.29
CA PRO A 262 24.30 -18.61 -2.00
C PRO A 262 22.80 -18.29 -1.85
N PRO A 263 22.25 -18.33 -0.62
CA PRO A 263 20.81 -18.18 -0.34
C PRO A 263 20.23 -16.80 -0.69
N THR A 264 21.11 -15.84 -1.03
CA THR A 264 20.79 -14.45 -1.34
C THR A 264 20.67 -14.17 -2.84
N GLY A 265 20.79 -15.18 -3.71
CA GLY A 265 20.54 -15.04 -5.15
C GLY A 265 21.49 -14.08 -5.86
N GLY A 266 20.96 -13.04 -6.53
CA GLY A 266 21.70 -12.08 -7.36
C GLY A 266 22.88 -11.36 -6.66
N PHE A 267 23.00 -11.45 -5.33
CA PHE A 267 24.15 -10.96 -4.54
C PHE A 267 25.35 -11.93 -4.50
N GLN A 268 25.46 -12.80 -5.51
CA GLN A 268 26.15 -14.09 -5.53
C GLN A 268 27.67 -14.09 -5.26
N ARG A 269 28.37 -12.95 -5.31
CA ARG A 269 29.85 -12.92 -5.17
C ARG A 269 30.39 -11.84 -4.22
N ALA A 270 29.85 -10.62 -4.25
CA ALA A 270 30.33 -9.51 -3.42
C ALA A 270 29.34 -9.08 -2.32
N GLY A 271 28.03 -9.24 -2.57
CA GLY A 271 26.98 -8.88 -1.61
C GLY A 271 26.74 -9.94 -0.52
N GLY A 272 26.94 -11.24 -0.83
CA GLY A 272 26.68 -12.35 0.10
C GLY A 272 27.38 -12.20 1.45
N LYS A 273 28.68 -11.86 1.45
CA LYS A 273 29.44 -11.62 2.69
C LYS A 273 28.87 -10.48 3.53
N ALA A 274 28.45 -9.37 2.90
CA ALA A 274 27.85 -8.26 3.63
C ALA A 274 26.49 -8.64 4.25
N LEU A 275 25.73 -9.52 3.61
CA LEU A 275 24.47 -10.03 4.13
C LEU A 275 24.69 -11.01 5.29
N GLU A 276 25.71 -11.86 5.21
CA GLU A 276 26.14 -12.71 6.34
C GLU A 276 26.59 -11.86 7.54
N GLU A 277 27.40 -10.83 7.30
CA GLU A 277 27.84 -9.87 8.33
C GLU A 277 26.66 -9.10 8.94
N ALA A 278 25.67 -8.71 8.12
CA ALA A 278 24.45 -8.05 8.60
C ALA A 278 23.63 -8.99 9.50
N ARG A 279 23.44 -10.23 9.09
CA ARG A 279 22.73 -11.25 9.88
C ARG A 279 23.43 -11.58 11.19
N ALA A 280 24.75 -11.68 11.17
CA ALA A 280 25.55 -11.87 12.38
C ALA A 280 25.37 -10.72 13.39
N LYS A 281 24.93 -9.54 12.93
CA LYS A 281 24.56 -8.37 13.76
C LYS A 281 23.05 -8.33 14.11
N GLY A 282 22.29 -9.38 13.82
CA GLY A 282 20.86 -9.48 14.10
C GLY A 282 19.94 -8.75 13.10
N VAL A 283 20.44 -8.38 11.92
CA VAL A 283 19.61 -7.75 10.89
C VAL A 283 18.80 -8.80 10.14
N MET A 284 17.47 -8.64 10.12
CA MET A 284 16.57 -9.55 9.41
C MET A 284 16.68 -9.37 7.90
N ILE A 285 16.80 -10.47 7.15
CA ILE A 285 16.90 -10.43 5.69
C ILE A 285 15.64 -11.05 5.08
N VAL A 286 14.94 -10.27 4.27
CA VAL A 286 13.79 -10.74 3.48
C VAL A 286 14.16 -10.75 2.01
N ALA A 287 13.98 -11.87 1.32
CA ALA A 287 14.17 -11.98 -0.11
C ALA A 287 12.85 -11.81 -0.87
N THR A 288 12.83 -10.94 -1.89
CA THR A 288 11.71 -10.77 -2.83
C THR A 288 12.20 -10.80 -4.28
N ASN A 289 11.27 -10.89 -5.22
CA ASN A 289 11.57 -10.85 -6.64
C ASN A 289 11.64 -9.39 -7.15
N ARG A 290 12.67 -9.05 -7.95
CA ARG A 290 12.85 -7.69 -8.47
C ARG A 290 11.75 -7.24 -9.45
N ASN A 291 11.12 -8.20 -10.14
CA ASN A 291 9.98 -7.94 -11.03
C ASN A 291 8.68 -7.68 -10.25
N GLY A 292 8.67 -7.92 -8.93
CA GLY A 292 7.50 -7.83 -8.05
C GLY A 292 6.43 -8.89 -8.33
N ALA A 293 6.73 -9.92 -9.11
CA ALA A 293 5.76 -10.89 -9.60
C ALA A 293 6.23 -12.33 -9.31
N GLY A 294 5.27 -13.23 -9.10
CA GLY A 294 5.54 -14.60 -8.68
C GLY A 294 5.98 -14.74 -7.22
N GLN A 295 5.85 -15.97 -6.72
CA GLN A 295 6.18 -16.30 -5.34
C GLN A 295 7.70 -16.49 -5.14
N MET A 296 8.24 -15.94 -4.06
CA MET A 296 9.53 -16.30 -3.50
C MET A 296 9.38 -17.60 -2.71
N ILE A 297 9.84 -18.71 -3.28
CA ILE A 297 9.79 -20.01 -2.63
C ILE A 297 10.92 -20.11 -1.61
N ARG A 298 10.57 -20.43 -0.36
CA ARG A 298 11.53 -20.64 0.74
C ARG A 298 12.33 -21.94 0.51
N SER A 299 13.64 -21.82 0.33
CA SER A 299 14.56 -22.96 0.15
C SER A 299 15.19 -23.45 1.46
N SER A 300 15.72 -24.68 1.50
CA SER A 300 16.45 -25.20 2.66
C SER A 300 17.65 -24.35 3.06
N GLN A 301 18.38 -23.80 2.07
CA GLN A 301 19.48 -22.87 2.35
C GLN A 301 18.98 -21.57 2.97
N GLN A 302 17.83 -21.03 2.52
CA GLN A 302 17.26 -19.83 3.14
C GLN A 302 16.88 -20.10 4.60
N VAL A 303 16.34 -21.29 4.90
CA VAL A 303 16.04 -21.72 6.28
C VAL A 303 17.32 -21.79 7.12
N GLU A 304 18.35 -22.50 6.65
CA GLU A 304 19.65 -22.63 7.33
C GLU A 304 20.28 -21.26 7.60
N HIS A 305 20.13 -20.35 6.65
CA HIS A 305 20.60 -18.97 6.74
C HIS A 305 19.52 -18.00 7.21
N GLY A 306 18.47 -18.40 7.92
CA GLY A 306 17.47 -17.49 8.52
C GLY A 306 16.99 -16.36 7.60
N VAL A 307 16.93 -16.60 6.29
CA VAL A 307 16.45 -15.66 5.27
C VAL A 307 14.96 -15.91 5.12
N ILE A 308 14.19 -14.85 5.28
CA ILE A 308 12.74 -14.86 5.13
C ILE A 308 12.39 -14.76 3.64
N ALA A 309 11.53 -15.66 3.17
CA ALA A 309 10.95 -15.59 1.84
C ALA A 309 9.75 -14.65 1.85
N GLY A 310 9.77 -13.61 1.02
CA GLY A 310 8.76 -12.55 0.99
C GLY A 310 7.42 -12.91 0.33
N ASP A 311 7.12 -14.21 0.16
CA ASP A 311 5.98 -14.71 -0.62
C ASP A 311 5.91 -14.03 -2.01
N ASN A 312 4.75 -13.56 -2.46
CA ASN A 312 4.60 -12.80 -3.70
C ASN A 312 4.57 -11.27 -3.48
N LEU A 313 5.04 -10.77 -2.34
CA LEU A 313 5.10 -9.33 -2.08
C LEU A 313 6.22 -8.67 -2.90
N SER A 314 5.94 -7.47 -3.42
CA SER A 314 6.98 -6.59 -3.92
C SER A 314 7.89 -6.12 -2.78
N ALA A 315 9.09 -5.63 -3.09
CA ALA A 315 10.06 -5.23 -2.07
C ALA A 315 9.53 -4.14 -1.13
N GLN A 316 8.81 -3.16 -1.67
CA GLN A 316 8.18 -2.08 -0.90
C GLN A 316 7.08 -2.58 0.03
N LYS A 317 6.28 -3.58 -0.38
CA LYS A 317 5.28 -4.20 0.50
C LYS A 317 5.90 -5.14 1.53
N ALA A 318 6.88 -5.94 1.14
CA ALA A 318 7.64 -6.77 2.06
C ALA A 318 8.33 -5.93 3.15
N ARG A 319 8.82 -4.73 2.79
CA ARG A 319 9.36 -3.76 3.76
C ARG A 319 8.30 -3.37 4.79
N ILE A 320 7.07 -3.07 4.38
CA ILE A 320 5.99 -2.71 5.32
C ILE A 320 5.71 -3.85 6.29
N LEU A 321 5.53 -5.07 5.77
CA LEU A 321 5.26 -6.24 6.61
C LEU A 321 6.42 -6.51 7.57
N LEU A 322 7.67 -6.43 7.12
CA LEU A 322 8.83 -6.61 7.99
C LEU A 322 8.91 -5.56 9.09
N ARG A 323 8.62 -4.29 8.78
CA ARG A 323 8.59 -3.22 9.80
C ARG A 323 7.56 -3.52 10.89
N LEU A 324 6.39 -4.03 10.52
CA LEU A 324 5.34 -4.42 11.46
C LEU A 324 5.71 -5.69 12.24
N ALA A 325 6.27 -6.70 11.57
CA ALA A 325 6.72 -7.94 12.20
C ALA A 325 7.78 -7.69 13.29
N LEU A 326 8.73 -6.79 13.01
CA LEU A 326 9.77 -6.38 13.97
C LEU A 326 9.23 -5.60 15.18
N THR A 327 7.95 -5.22 15.21
CA THR A 327 7.30 -4.69 16.43
C THR A 327 6.81 -5.79 17.35
N LYS A 328 6.82 -7.04 16.89
CA LYS A 328 6.28 -8.22 17.59
C LYS A 328 7.36 -9.19 18.00
N THR A 329 8.34 -9.41 17.14
CA THR A 329 9.32 -10.48 17.30
C THR A 329 10.61 -10.16 16.55
N ASP A 330 11.71 -10.76 16.98
CA ASP A 330 12.99 -10.86 16.28
C ASP A 330 13.33 -12.30 15.86
N ASP A 331 12.39 -13.25 16.02
CA ASP A 331 12.51 -14.64 15.58
C ASP A 331 12.23 -14.77 14.07
N PRO A 332 13.22 -15.20 13.25
CA PRO A 332 13.03 -15.38 11.80
C PRO A 332 11.89 -16.33 11.42
N GLU A 333 11.61 -17.38 12.22
CA GLU A 333 10.53 -18.34 11.90
C GLU A 333 9.15 -17.73 12.15
N ASP A 334 8.99 -16.95 13.22
CA ASP A 334 7.74 -16.24 13.48
C ASP A 334 7.51 -15.13 12.45
N ILE A 335 8.57 -14.43 12.03
CA ILE A 335 8.47 -13.47 10.91
C ILE A 335 8.10 -14.20 9.62
N GLN A 336 8.70 -15.35 9.30
CA GLN A 336 8.31 -16.13 8.12
C GLN A 336 6.82 -16.51 8.17
N ARG A 337 6.31 -16.98 9.32
CA ARG A 337 4.87 -17.26 9.49
C ARG A 337 4.02 -16.05 9.14
N MET A 338 4.43 -14.84 9.55
CA MET A 338 3.71 -13.61 9.20
C MET A 338 3.69 -13.36 7.69
N PHE A 339 4.81 -13.58 6.98
CA PHE A 339 4.87 -13.49 5.51
C PHE A 339 4.02 -14.54 4.79
N ASP A 340 3.85 -15.72 5.40
CA ASP A 340 2.99 -16.78 4.86
C ASP A 340 1.50 -16.56 5.17
N THR A 341 1.19 -15.70 6.16
CA THR A 341 -0.19 -15.49 6.65
C THR A 341 -0.84 -14.24 6.06
N TYR A 342 -0.07 -13.15 5.99
CA TYR A 342 -0.55 -11.80 5.69
C TYR A 342 -0.25 -11.35 4.26
#